data_AF-A0A942YG60-F1
#
_entry.id   AF-A0A942YG60-F1
#
_cell.length_a   1.000
_cell.length_b   1.000
_cell.length_c   1.000
_cell.angle_alpha   90.00
_cell.angle_beta   90.00
_cell.angle_gamma   90.00
#
_symmetry.space_group_name_H-M   'P 1'
#
loop_
_entity.id
_entity.type
_entity.pdbx_description
1 polymer ?
#
loop_
_entity_poly.entity_id
_entity_poly.type
_entity_poly.pdbx_seq_one_letter_code
_entity_poly.pdbx_strand_id
1 'polypeptide(L)' 'MIREAERTNKEQISELYRMLVTNSKKRNVLEEQIDRIRKDSNNFLLIYEEEGVILGTLTLNI' A
#
# COMPACT_ATOMS: atom_id res chain seq x y z
N MET A 1 0.83 -14.70 3.87
CA MET A 1 1.09 -14.96 2.42
C MET A 1 1.42 -13.65 1.71
N ILE A 2 2.39 -13.66 0.78
CA ILE A 2 2.68 -12.50 -0.07
C ILE A 2 1.85 -12.56 -1.34
N ARG A 3 1.20 -11.45 -1.71
CA ARG A 3 0.42 -11.31 -2.96
C ARG A 3 0.41 -9.87 -3.43
N GLU A 4 -0.07 -9.62 -4.65
CA GLU A 4 -0.28 -8.26 -5.15
C GLU A 4 -1.49 -7.60 -4.45
N ALA A 5 -1.38 -6.29 -4.22
CA ALA A 5 -2.41 -5.48 -3.61
C ALA A 5 -3.60 -5.29 -4.55
N GLU A 6 -4.78 -5.59 -4.05
CA GLU A 6 -6.04 -5.36 -4.76
C GLU A 6 -6.67 -4.02 -4.34
N ARG A 7 -7.67 -3.58 -5.10
CA ARG A 7 -8.39 -2.33 -4.80
C ARG A 7 -9.07 -2.37 -3.42
N THR A 8 -9.56 -3.54 -3.04
CA THR A 8 -10.19 -3.83 -1.74
C THR A 8 -9.23 -3.63 -0.57
N ASN A 9 -7.92 -3.73 -0.80
CA ASN A 9 -6.90 -3.57 0.24
C ASN A 9 -6.59 -2.10 0.58
N LYS A 10 -7.14 -1.12 -0.17
CA LYS A 10 -6.80 0.31 -0.04
C LYS A 10 -6.93 0.84 1.38
N GLU A 11 -8.03 0.54 2.08
CA GLU A 11 -8.27 1.05 3.43
C GLU A 11 -7.25 0.51 4.45
N GLN A 12 -7.01 -0.80 4.46
CA GLN A 12 -6.04 -1.42 5.37
C GLN A 12 -4.60 -0.93 5.10
N ILE A 13 -4.22 -0.74 3.83
CA ILE A 13 -2.90 -0.20 3.47
C ILE A 13 -2.76 1.25 3.93
N SER A 14 -3.78 2.09 3.73
CA SER A 14 -3.80 3.47 4.22
C SER A 14 -3.67 3.54 5.74
N GLU A 15 -4.34 2.65 6.45
CA GLU A 15 -4.24 2.56 7.91
C GLU A 15 -2.86 2.11 8.37
N LEU A 16 -2.28 1.08 7.74
CA LEU A 16 -0.92 0.62 8.03
C LEU A 16 0.09 1.75 7.83
N TYR A 17 0.01 2.50 6.73
CA TYR A 17 0.89 3.65 6.51
C TYR A 17 0.65 4.79 7.51
N ARG A 18 -0.59 4.98 7.98
CA ARG A 18 -0.89 5.94 9.05
C ARG A 18 -0.19 5.56 10.35
N MET A 19 -0.09 4.27 10.67
CA MET A 19 0.62 3.79 11.86
C MET A 19 2.14 3.96 11.73
N LEU A 20 2.68 3.81 10.52
CA LEU A 20 4.12 3.88 10.25
C LEU A 20 4.65 5.31 10.08
N VAL A 21 3.81 6.29 9.71
CA VAL A 21 4.24 7.68 9.44
C VAL A 21 3.76 8.63 10.55
N THR A 22 4.66 8.96 11.49
CA THR A 22 4.39 9.84 12.64
C THR A 22 4.34 11.35 12.31
N ASN A 23 4.63 11.78 11.08
CA ASN A 23 4.63 13.22 10.71
C ASN A 23 3.86 13.49 9.40
N SER A 24 2.63 14.00 9.54
CA SER A 24 1.55 13.92 8.55
C SER A 24 1.45 15.09 7.56
N LYS A 25 2.56 15.61 7.01
CA LYS A 25 2.49 16.51 5.84
C LYS A 25 2.32 15.76 4.51
N LYS A 26 2.53 14.44 4.48
CA LYS A 26 2.43 13.58 3.27
C LYS A 26 1.16 12.72 3.22
N ARG A 27 0.13 13.04 4.02
CA ARG A 27 -1.07 12.21 4.20
C ARG A 27 -1.87 12.00 2.90
N ASN A 28 -2.18 13.08 2.18
CA ASN A 28 -2.92 13.01 0.91
C ASN A 28 -2.10 12.41 -0.25
N VAL A 29 -0.77 12.43 -0.12
CA VAL A 29 0.13 11.89 -1.15
C VAL A 29 0.03 10.37 -1.22
N LEU A 30 -0.27 9.69 -0.10
CA LEU A 30 -0.26 8.22 -0.03
C LEU A 30 -1.43 7.56 -0.76
N GLU A 31 -2.65 8.08 -0.63
CA GLU A 31 -3.79 7.53 -1.36
C GLU A 31 -3.66 7.71 -2.88
N GLU A 32 -3.27 8.91 -3.32
CA GLU A 32 -2.98 9.15 -4.73
C GLU A 32 -1.80 8.31 -5.22
N GLN A 33 -0.79 8.06 -4.38
CA GLN A 33 0.34 7.20 -4.73
C GLN A 33 -0.08 5.76 -4.91
N ILE A 34 -0.95 5.20 -4.07
CA ILE A 34 -1.47 3.83 -4.25
C ILE A 34 -2.19 3.73 -5.60
N ASP A 35 -3.04 4.70 -5.92
CA ASP A 35 -3.77 4.70 -7.20
C ASP A 35 -2.84 4.93 -8.41
N ARG A 36 -1.74 5.68 -8.26
CA ARG A 36 -0.72 5.88 -9.32
C ARG A 36 0.14 4.63 -9.53
N ILE A 37 0.63 4.03 -8.45
CA ILE A 37 1.42 2.78 -8.48
C ILE A 37 0.63 1.70 -9.22
N ARG A 38 -0.67 1.55 -8.91
CA ARG A 38 -1.52 0.54 -9.56
C ARG A 38 -1.88 0.83 -11.02
N LYS A 39 -1.70 2.06 -11.50
CA LYS A 39 -1.98 2.43 -12.90
C LYS A 39 -0.76 2.24 -13.82
N ASP A 40 0.42 2.10 -13.25
CA ASP A 40 1.66 1.95 -13.98
C ASP A 40 2.02 0.46 -14.03
N SER A 41 2.15 -0.09 -15.24
CA SER A 41 2.48 -1.51 -15.44
C SER A 41 3.87 -1.89 -14.94
N ASN A 42 4.72 -0.90 -14.65
CA ASN A 42 6.08 -1.11 -14.15
C ASN A 42 6.17 -1.01 -12.63
N ASN A 43 5.08 -0.64 -11.94
CA ASN A 43 5.06 -0.55 -10.49
C ASN A 43 4.17 -1.66 -9.91
N PHE A 44 4.72 -2.42 -8.97
CA PHE A 44 4.03 -3.49 -8.28
C PHE A 44 3.94 -3.17 -6.79
N LEU A 45 2.75 -3.24 -6.23
CA LEU A 45 2.53 -3.14 -4.80
C LEU A 45 2.21 -4.53 -4.26
N LEU A 46 3.16 -5.13 -3.56
CA LEU A 46 2.99 -6.40 -2.87
C LEU A 46 2.59 -6.16 -1.42
N ILE A 47 1.77 -7.06 -0.88
CA ILE A 47 1.35 -7.07 0.52
C ILE A 47 1.73 -8.40 1.16
N TYR A 48 2.06 -8.34 2.45
CA TYR A 48 2.08 -9.51 3.31
C TYR A 48 0.79 -9.52 4.15
N GLU A 49 -0.01 -10.56 3.96
CA GLU A 49 -1.27 -10.77 4.66
C GLU A 49 -1.18 -11.98 5.59
N GLU A 50 -1.65 -11.84 6.83
CA GLU A 50 -1.75 -12.92 7.80
C GLU A 50 -3.13 -12.86 8.46
N GLU A 51 -3.87 -13.97 8.42
CA GLU A 51 -5.25 -14.06 8.96
C GLU A 51 -6.20 -12.95 8.45
N GLY A 52 -6.07 -12.51 7.20
CA GLY A 52 -6.89 -11.43 6.62
C GLY A 52 -6.44 -10.01 7.00
N VAL A 53 -5.32 -9.87 7.71
CA VAL A 53 -4.75 -8.59 8.12
C VAL A 53 -3.49 -8.31 7.31
N ILE A 54 -3.40 -7.12 6.73
CA ILE A 54 -2.18 -6.66 6.05
C ILE A 54 -1.21 -6.13 7.08
N LEU A 55 -0.04 -6.77 7.17
CA LEU A 55 0.99 -6.41 8.15
C LEU A 55 2.19 -5.69 7.51
N GLY A 56 2.30 -5.74 6.18
CA GLY A 56 3.41 -5.13 5.47
C GLY A 56 3.12 -4.92 4.00
N THR A 57 3.86 -3.98 3.41
CA THR A 57 3.84 -3.73 1.97
C THR A 57 5.27 -3.68 1.42
N LEU A 58 5.41 -3.99 0.13
CA LEU A 58 6.64 -3.82 -0.63
C LEU A 58 6.28 -3.20 -1.98
N THR A 59 6.87 -2.04 -2.27
CA THR A 59 6.74 -1.40 -3.58
C THR A 59 7.96 -1.73 -4.44
N LEU A 60 7.73 -2.32 -5.61
CA LEU A 60 8.74 -2.59 -6.61
C LEU A 60 8.48 -1.70 -7.83
N ASN A 61 9.50 -1.00 -8.32
CA ASN A 61 9.42 -0.22 -9.56
C ASN A 61 10.54 -0.73 -10.49
N ILE A 62 10.22 -1.05 -11.73
CA ILE A 62 11.16 -1.62 -12.72
C ILE A 62 11.36 -0.65 -13.88
#